data_AF-A0AAD6KAU5-F1
#
_entry.id   AF-A0AAD6KAU5-F1
#
_cell.length_a   1.000
_cell.length_b   1.000
_cell.length_c   1.000
_cell.angle_alpha   90.00
_cell.angle_beta   90.00
_cell.angle_gamma   90.00
#
_symmetry.space_group_name_H-M   'P 1'
#
loop_
_entity.id
_entity.type
_entity.pdbx_description
1 polymer ?
#
loop_
_entity_poly.entity_id
_entity_poly.type
_entity_poly.pdbx_seq_one_letter_code
_entity_poly.pdbx_strand_id
1 'polypeptide(L)'
;MGTNSVSKLCSLVFLVVFVGCSELIQCSVTYDRKAIMINGQRRILFSGSIHYPRSTPDMWEDLILKAKDGGVDVIETYVFWNVHEPTPGNYHFEGRYDIVRFMKTIQRAGLYAHLRIGPYVCAEWNFGYLPLTSPLSLDLADSSPIVVALQFEGFSVYFVQFRC
;
A
#
# COMPACT_ATOMS: atom_id res chain seq x y z
N MET A 1 -7.64 57.87 -0.34
CA MET A 1 -6.72 56.71 -0.42
C MET A 1 -7.23 55.76 -1.50
N GLY A 2 -6.79 55.94 -2.74
CA GLY A 2 -7.18 55.09 -3.87
C GLY A 2 -6.14 53.99 -4.08
N THR A 3 -6.53 52.74 -3.88
CA THR A 3 -5.66 51.59 -4.22
C THR A 3 -5.53 51.52 -5.74
N ASN A 4 -4.29 51.60 -6.25
CA ASN A 4 -3.98 51.65 -7.68
C ASN A 4 -4.50 50.41 -8.42
N SER A 5 -5.08 50.61 -9.61
CA SER A 5 -5.66 49.55 -10.46
C SER A 5 -4.73 48.35 -10.69
N VAL A 6 -3.41 48.61 -10.69
CA VAL A 6 -2.36 47.60 -10.83
C VAL A 6 -2.32 46.62 -9.65
N SER A 7 -2.57 47.07 -8.41
CA SER A 7 -2.55 46.18 -7.24
C SER A 7 -3.72 45.20 -7.26
N LYS A 8 -4.88 45.63 -7.76
CA LYS A 8 -6.06 44.77 -7.93
C LYS A 8 -5.83 43.73 -9.03
N LEU A 9 -5.15 44.10 -10.11
CA LEU A 9 -4.80 43.19 -11.20
C LEU A 9 -3.79 42.13 -10.75
N CYS A 10 -2.76 42.51 -9.98
CA CYS A 10 -1.80 41.58 -9.39
C CYS A 10 -2.46 40.61 -8.40
N SER A 11 -3.38 41.08 -7.56
CA SER A 11 -4.14 40.22 -6.65
C SER A 11 -5.07 39.25 -7.39
N LEU A 12 -5.68 39.67 -8.50
CA LEU A 12 -6.50 38.79 -9.32
C LEU A 12 -5.67 37.70 -10.01
N VAL A 13 -4.50 38.04 -10.55
CA VAL A 13 -3.59 37.07 -11.18
C VAL A 13 -3.09 36.06 -10.14
N PHE A 14 -2.73 36.51 -8.93
CA PHE A 14 -2.35 35.62 -7.84
C PHE A 14 -3.47 34.64 -7.47
N LEU A 15 -4.72 35.11 -7.40
CA LEU A 15 -5.88 34.28 -7.08
C LEU A 15 -6.16 33.25 -8.20
N VAL A 16 -6.04 33.64 -9.46
CA VAL A 16 -6.25 32.73 -10.62
C VAL A 16 -5.15 31.67 -10.69
N VAL A 17 -3.90 32.02 -10.38
CA VAL A 17 -2.80 31.05 -10.27
C VAL A 17 -2.99 30.09 -9.09
N PHE A 18 -3.50 30.59 -7.94
CA PHE A 18 -3.77 29.77 -6.76
C PHE A 18 -4.94 28.79 -6.98
N VAL A 19 -5.97 29.20 -7.73
CA VAL A 19 -7.14 28.37 -8.06
C VAL A 19 -6.87 27.43 -9.24
N GLY A 20 -5.99 27.80 -10.18
CA GLY A 20 -5.58 26.97 -11.32
C GLY A 20 -4.68 25.77 -10.96
N CYS A 21 -4.18 25.70 -9.72
CA CYS A 21 -3.25 24.67 -9.25
C CYS A 21 -3.89 23.63 -8.32
N SER A 22 -5.21 23.41 -8.44
CA SER A 22 -5.84 22.23 -7.86
C SER A 22 -6.05 21.20 -8.95
N GLU A 23 -4.97 20.57 -9.42
CA GLU A 23 -5.12 19.28 -10.10
C GLU A 23 -5.65 18.30 -9.05
N LEU A 24 -6.92 17.91 -9.21
CA LEU A 24 -7.46 16.74 -8.56
C LEU A 24 -6.67 15.55 -9.09
N ILE A 25 -5.57 15.20 -8.42
CA ILE A 25 -4.78 14.03 -8.78
C ILE A 25 -5.65 12.82 -8.47
N GLN A 26 -6.29 12.32 -9.52
CA GLN A 26 -7.11 11.14 -9.51
C GLN A 26 -6.19 9.93 -9.66
N CYS A 27 -5.93 9.21 -8.57
CA CYS A 27 -5.28 7.91 -8.63
C CYS A 27 -6.31 6.87 -9.08
N SER A 28 -6.14 6.33 -10.28
CA SER A 28 -7.01 5.29 -10.83
C SER A 28 -6.17 4.06 -11.16
N VAL A 29 -6.50 2.94 -10.52
CA VAL A 29 -5.96 1.62 -10.85
C VAL A 29 -7.11 0.80 -11.43
N THR A 30 -6.97 0.41 -12.69
CA THR A 30 -7.93 -0.45 -13.41
C THR A 30 -7.14 -1.50 -14.17
N TYR A 31 -7.80 -2.36 -14.93
CA TYR A 31 -7.14 -3.35 -15.77
C TYR A 31 -8.02 -3.65 -16.97
N ASP A 32 -7.41 -4.18 -18.02
CA ASP A 32 -8.12 -4.79 -19.14
C ASP A 32 -7.53 -6.16 -19.47
N ARG A 33 -7.93 -6.75 -20.59
CA ARG A 33 -7.41 -8.06 -21.03
C ARG A 33 -5.89 -8.07 -21.24
N LYS A 34 -5.26 -6.92 -21.48
CA LYS A 34 -3.84 -6.82 -21.83
C LYS A 34 -2.97 -6.51 -20.62
N ALA A 35 -3.40 -5.59 -19.75
CA ALA A 35 -2.55 -5.09 -18.67
C ALA A 35 -3.33 -4.38 -17.56
N ILE A 36 -2.65 -4.19 -16.43
CA ILE A 36 -3.02 -3.21 -15.41
C ILE A 36 -2.83 -1.80 -15.99
N MET A 37 -3.76 -0.91 -15.68
CA MET A 37 -3.75 0.49 -16.05
C MET A 37 -3.63 1.35 -14.79
N ILE A 38 -2.61 2.20 -14.76
CA ILE A 38 -2.38 3.15 -13.68
C ILE A 38 -2.48 4.54 -14.27
N ASN A 39 -3.43 5.33 -13.77
CA ASN A 39 -3.75 6.68 -14.27
C ASN A 39 -3.99 6.69 -15.78
N GLY A 40 -4.75 5.71 -16.27
CA GLY A 40 -5.09 5.55 -17.69
C GLY A 40 -3.98 4.99 -18.58
N GLN A 41 -2.79 4.72 -18.05
CA GLN A 41 -1.67 4.16 -18.80
C GLN A 41 -1.49 2.68 -18.50
N ARG A 42 -1.46 1.84 -19.56
CA ARG A 42 -1.12 0.42 -19.43
C ARG A 42 0.34 0.27 -18.99
N ARG A 43 0.57 -0.55 -17.97
CA ARG A 43 1.90 -0.83 -17.41
C ARG A 43 2.10 -2.34 -17.30
N ILE A 44 3.30 -2.79 -17.65
CA ILE A 44 3.81 -4.10 -17.22
C ILE A 44 4.61 -3.80 -15.95
N LEU A 45 4.25 -4.44 -14.84
CA LEU A 45 4.85 -4.19 -13.55
C LEU A 45 5.68 -5.39 -13.12
N PHE A 46 6.93 -5.14 -12.76
CA PHE A 46 7.78 -6.15 -12.14
C PHE A 46 7.65 -6.06 -10.62
N SER A 47 7.26 -7.18 -9.99
CA SER A 47 7.05 -7.26 -8.55
C SER A 47 8.17 -8.05 -7.87
N GLY A 48 8.64 -7.57 -6.72
CA GLY A 48 9.60 -8.25 -5.87
C GLY A 48 9.09 -8.34 -4.43
N SER A 49 9.20 -9.51 -3.81
CA SER A 49 8.68 -9.72 -2.45
C SER A 49 9.68 -9.30 -1.36
N ILE A 50 9.25 -8.45 -0.44
CA ILE A 50 9.99 -8.11 0.78
C ILE A 50 9.02 -8.18 1.96
N HIS A 51 9.21 -9.13 2.86
CA HIS A 51 8.37 -9.28 4.05
C HIS A 51 8.93 -8.47 5.21
N TYR A 52 8.21 -7.41 5.61
CA TYR A 52 8.65 -6.47 6.64
C TYR A 52 9.14 -7.13 7.95
N PRO A 53 8.52 -8.21 8.48
CA PRO A 53 8.99 -8.80 9.74
C PRO A 53 10.28 -9.61 9.62
N ARG A 54 10.69 -9.96 8.39
CA ARG A 54 11.92 -10.73 8.12
C ARG A 54 13.19 -9.88 8.10
N SER A 55 13.05 -8.57 8.27
CA SER A 55 14.15 -7.61 8.38
C SER A 55 13.83 -6.56 9.45
N THR A 56 14.79 -5.71 9.79
CA THR A 56 14.58 -4.64 10.77
C THR A 56 14.12 -3.34 10.10
N PRO A 57 13.44 -2.43 10.83
CA PRO A 57 13.03 -1.14 10.29
C PRO A 57 14.15 -0.32 9.65
N ASP A 58 15.37 -0.45 10.16
CA ASP A 58 16.56 0.25 9.66
C ASP A 58 17.08 -0.34 8.34
N MET A 59 16.76 -1.60 8.05
CA MET A 59 17.15 -2.26 6.79
C MET A 59 16.15 -2.00 5.65
N TRP A 60 14.89 -1.67 5.94
CA TRP A 60 13.84 -1.61 4.93
C TRP A 60 14.15 -0.65 3.78
N GLU A 61 14.67 0.53 4.11
CA GLU A 61 14.97 1.56 3.09
C GLU A 61 16.03 1.07 2.11
N ASP A 62 17.14 0.51 2.61
CA ASP A 62 18.22 -0.05 1.80
C ASP A 62 17.73 -1.23 0.93
N LEU A 63 16.93 -2.14 1.50
CA LEU A 63 16.36 -3.28 0.75
C LEU A 63 15.42 -2.82 -0.37
N ILE A 64 14.55 -1.84 -0.10
CA ILE A 64 13.60 -1.28 -1.05
C ILE A 64 14.33 -0.53 -2.18
N LEU A 65 15.37 0.24 -1.85
CA LEU A 65 16.18 0.94 -2.85
C LEU A 65 16.96 -0.03 -3.74
N LYS A 66 17.55 -1.10 -3.17
CA LYS A 66 18.19 -2.15 -3.97
C LYS A 66 17.22 -2.84 -4.92
N ALA A 67 15.98 -3.09 -4.48
CA ALA A 67 14.94 -3.65 -5.35
C ALA A 67 14.58 -2.68 -6.49
N LYS A 68 14.45 -1.38 -6.18
CA LYS A 68 14.23 -0.32 -7.19
C LYS A 68 15.37 -0.27 -8.21
N ASP A 69 16.62 -0.27 -7.75
CA ASP A 69 17.81 -0.26 -8.61
C ASP A 69 17.90 -1.54 -9.46
N GLY A 70 17.36 -2.64 -8.95
CA GLY A 70 17.17 -3.91 -9.66
C GLY A 70 16.03 -3.91 -10.69
N GLY A 71 15.31 -2.80 -10.87
CA GLY A 71 14.23 -2.66 -11.85
C GLY A 71 12.85 -3.14 -11.38
N VAL A 72 12.64 -3.28 -10.06
CA VAL A 72 11.33 -3.60 -9.49
C VAL A 72 10.45 -2.35 -9.45
N ASP A 73 9.20 -2.48 -9.91
CA ASP A 73 8.17 -1.43 -9.84
C ASP A 73 7.31 -1.56 -8.57
N VAL A 74 7.08 -2.80 -8.11
CA VAL A 74 6.13 -3.13 -7.04
C VAL A 74 6.83 -3.93 -5.94
N ILE A 75 6.71 -3.49 -4.69
CA ILE A 75 7.09 -4.30 -3.53
C ILE A 75 5.89 -5.09 -3.05
N GLU A 76 6.02 -6.42 -3.02
CA GLU A 76 5.00 -7.31 -2.50
C GLU A 76 5.29 -7.72 -1.06
N THR A 77 4.26 -7.71 -0.21
CA THR A 77 4.36 -8.31 1.13
C THR A 77 3.07 -8.98 1.55
N TYR A 78 3.19 -10.04 2.33
CA TYR A 78 2.10 -10.51 3.16
C TYR A 78 1.88 -9.57 4.35
N VAL A 79 0.66 -9.52 4.88
CA VAL A 79 0.41 -9.07 6.26
C VAL A 79 0.77 -10.22 7.21
N PHE A 80 1.06 -9.97 8.49
CA PHE A 80 1.36 -10.98 9.51
C PHE A 80 0.45 -10.92 10.76
N TRP A 81 -0.84 -11.26 10.65
CA TRP A 81 -1.87 -11.23 11.70
C TRP A 81 -1.53 -12.07 12.92
N ASN A 82 -0.77 -13.16 12.80
CA ASN A 82 -0.33 -13.90 13.99
C ASN A 82 0.52 -13.04 14.95
N VAL A 83 1.25 -12.04 14.43
CA VAL A 83 1.99 -11.06 15.23
C VAL A 83 1.22 -9.76 15.43
N HIS A 84 0.32 -9.39 14.50
CA HIS A 84 -0.52 -8.21 14.67
C HIS A 84 -1.71 -8.41 15.59
N GLU A 85 -2.17 -9.63 15.81
CA GLU A 85 -3.26 -9.99 16.71
C GLU A 85 -2.91 -11.30 17.44
N PRO A 86 -1.91 -11.29 18.35
CA PRO A 86 -1.51 -12.49 19.09
C PRO A 86 -2.62 -13.06 19.97
N THR A 87 -3.56 -12.21 20.41
CA THR A 87 -4.78 -12.59 21.11
C THR A 87 -5.95 -11.77 20.55
N PRO A 88 -7.17 -12.33 20.44
CA PRO A 88 -8.32 -11.63 19.86
C PRO A 88 -8.53 -10.24 20.46
N GLY A 89 -8.59 -9.22 19.60
CA GLY A 89 -8.79 -7.82 19.96
C GLY A 89 -7.54 -7.08 20.46
N ASN A 90 -6.39 -7.73 20.59
CA ASN A 90 -5.13 -7.09 21.00
C ASN A 90 -4.21 -6.89 19.81
N TYR A 91 -4.08 -5.65 19.34
CA TYR A 91 -3.35 -5.35 18.11
C TYR A 91 -1.93 -4.84 18.34
N HIS A 92 -0.97 -5.30 17.52
CA HIS A 92 0.44 -4.89 17.61
C HIS A 92 1.01 -4.48 16.24
N PHE A 93 1.41 -3.20 16.12
CA PHE A 93 1.93 -2.60 14.88
C PHE A 93 3.22 -1.80 15.12
N GLU A 94 4.06 -2.25 16.07
CA GLU A 94 5.28 -1.52 16.45
C GLU A 94 6.56 -2.21 15.96
N GLY A 95 7.67 -1.46 15.96
CA GLY A 95 8.99 -1.98 15.63
C GLY A 95 9.02 -2.62 14.24
N ARG A 96 9.47 -3.88 14.16
CA ARG A 96 9.54 -4.64 12.89
C ARG A 96 8.16 -5.07 12.35
N TYR A 97 7.10 -4.87 13.13
CA TYR A 97 5.73 -5.15 12.74
C TYR A 97 4.98 -3.85 12.39
N ASP A 98 5.66 -2.72 12.26
CA ASP A 98 5.05 -1.49 11.78
C ASP A 98 4.89 -1.53 10.25
N ILE A 99 3.81 -2.17 9.80
CA ILE A 99 3.45 -2.26 8.38
C ILE A 99 3.21 -0.87 7.77
N VAL A 100 2.69 0.09 8.54
CA VAL A 100 2.40 1.43 8.04
C VAL A 100 3.71 2.16 7.72
N ARG A 101 4.73 2.05 8.58
CA ARG A 101 6.06 2.61 8.31
C ARG A 101 6.74 1.92 7.13
N PHE A 102 6.60 0.60 6.99
CA PHE A 102 7.12 -0.12 5.84
C PHE A 102 6.49 0.39 4.53
N MET A 103 5.15 0.49 4.51
CA MET A 103 4.35 1.03 3.41
C MET A 103 4.75 2.47 3.03
N LYS A 104 4.95 3.35 4.02
CA LYS A 104 5.48 4.71 3.80
C LYS A 104 6.92 4.72 3.28
N THR A 105 7.69 3.67 3.52
CA THR A 105 9.06 3.58 2.97
C THR A 105 9.02 3.22 1.49
N ILE A 106 8.13 2.30 1.10
CA ILE A 106 7.85 1.99 -0.32
C ILE A 106 7.36 3.25 -1.05
N GLN A 107 6.47 4.03 -0.42
CA GLN A 107 6.01 5.33 -0.91
C GLN A 107 7.14 6.29 -1.23
N ARG A 108 8.02 6.54 -0.25
CA ARG A 108 9.14 7.48 -0.38
C ARG A 108 10.11 7.04 -1.48
N ALA A 109 10.26 5.73 -1.69
CA ALA A 109 11.05 5.18 -2.79
C ALA A 109 10.38 5.37 -4.16
N GLY A 110 9.10 5.75 -4.23
CA GLY A 110 8.34 5.93 -5.47
C GLY A 110 7.93 4.61 -6.12
N LEU A 111 7.83 3.53 -5.34
CA LEU A 111 7.39 2.22 -5.79
C LEU A 111 5.91 2.00 -5.46
N TYR A 112 5.29 1.07 -6.17
CA TYR A 112 3.97 0.55 -5.82
C TYR A 112 4.08 -0.51 -4.73
N ALA A 113 2.98 -0.80 -4.03
CA ALA A 113 2.91 -1.95 -3.14
C ALA A 113 1.78 -2.90 -3.52
N HIS A 114 2.06 -4.19 -3.39
CA HIS A 114 1.09 -5.26 -3.49
C HIS A 114 0.95 -5.93 -2.12
N LEU A 115 -0.20 -5.72 -1.47
CA LEU A 115 -0.46 -6.25 -0.14
C LEU A 115 -1.32 -7.51 -0.20
N ARG A 116 -0.75 -8.61 0.28
CA ARG A 116 -1.40 -9.92 0.38
C ARG A 116 -1.85 -10.15 1.82
N ILE A 117 -3.09 -9.78 2.12
CA ILE A 117 -3.55 -9.64 3.51
C ILE A 117 -3.72 -11.00 4.22
N GLY A 118 -3.92 -12.09 3.48
CA GLY A 118 -4.29 -13.37 4.09
C GLY A 118 -5.74 -13.35 4.60
N PRO A 119 -6.17 -14.38 5.35
CA PRO A 119 -5.56 -14.68 6.65
C PRO A 119 -4.51 -15.80 6.64
N TYR A 120 -4.45 -16.64 5.61
CA TYR A 120 -3.42 -17.68 5.46
C TYR A 120 -2.43 -17.26 4.37
N VAL A 121 -1.13 -17.36 4.65
CA VAL A 121 -0.09 -16.85 3.75
C VAL A 121 0.96 -17.90 3.34
N CYS A 122 0.93 -19.10 3.95
CA CYS A 122 2.02 -20.08 3.98
C CYS A 122 3.32 -19.43 4.49
N ALA A 123 3.95 -18.64 3.62
CA ALA A 123 5.14 -17.82 3.80
C ALA A 123 6.24 -18.49 4.62
N GLU A 124 6.35 -19.82 4.56
CA GLU A 124 7.26 -20.65 5.37
C GLU A 124 7.38 -20.15 6.82
N TRP A 125 6.25 -19.67 7.36
CA TRP A 125 6.14 -19.03 8.66
C TRP A 125 5.45 -20.00 9.60
N ASN A 126 5.76 -19.93 10.90
CA ASN A 126 5.31 -20.93 11.87
C ASN A 126 3.77 -21.15 11.77
N PHE A 127 3.36 -22.40 11.56
CA PHE A 127 1.96 -22.83 11.34
C PHE A 127 1.21 -22.18 10.17
N GLY A 128 1.93 -21.63 9.19
CA GLY A 128 1.32 -20.96 8.06
C GLY A 128 0.35 -19.86 8.46
N TYR A 129 0.52 -19.31 9.70
CA TYR A 129 -0.19 -18.16 10.27
C TYR A 129 -1.40 -18.41 11.19
N LEU A 130 -1.83 -19.66 11.42
CA LEU A 130 -2.97 -19.91 12.31
C LEU A 130 -2.56 -19.86 13.80
N PRO A 131 -3.29 -19.14 14.67
CA PRO A 131 -3.14 -19.29 16.12
C PRO A 131 -3.46 -20.75 16.50
N LEU A 132 -2.57 -21.37 17.29
CA LEU A 132 -2.72 -22.76 17.76
C LEU A 132 -4.06 -23.04 18.46
N THR A 133 -4.71 -22.01 18.98
CA THR A 133 -5.98 -22.08 19.73
C THR A 133 -7.20 -21.63 18.92
N SER A 134 -7.04 -21.30 17.63
CA SER A 134 -8.18 -20.86 16.82
C SER A 134 -9.05 -22.06 16.40
N PRO A 135 -10.38 -21.99 16.54
CA PRO A 135 -11.29 -23.02 16.01
C PRO A 135 -11.31 -23.08 14.46
N LEU A 136 -10.54 -22.20 13.80
CA LEU A 136 -10.34 -22.12 12.36
C LEU A 136 -9.56 -23.29 11.73
N SER A 137 -9.11 -24.27 12.52
CA SER A 137 -8.51 -25.49 11.97
C SER A 137 -9.52 -26.35 11.17
N LEU A 138 -10.83 -26.09 11.27
CA LEU A 138 -11.86 -26.87 10.60
C LEU A 138 -12.73 -26.09 9.58
N ASP A 139 -12.55 -24.77 9.43
CA ASP A 139 -13.49 -23.92 8.67
C ASP A 139 -12.79 -22.96 7.69
N LEU A 140 -11.83 -23.49 6.92
CA LEU A 140 -11.09 -22.76 5.89
C LEU A 140 -11.93 -22.41 4.63
N ALA A 141 -13.25 -22.30 4.76
CA ALA A 141 -14.16 -22.01 3.65
C ALA A 141 -15.25 -20.97 3.93
N ASP A 142 -15.40 -20.43 5.16
CA ASP A 142 -16.41 -19.40 5.41
C ASP A 142 -15.82 -17.98 5.36
N SER A 143 -16.18 -17.32 4.27
CA SER A 143 -15.78 -16.00 3.83
C SER A 143 -16.50 -14.88 4.58
N SER A 144 -16.01 -14.53 5.77
CA SER A 144 -16.46 -13.32 6.47
C SER A 144 -15.29 -12.39 6.84
N PRO A 145 -14.93 -11.42 5.97
CA PRO A 145 -14.04 -10.32 6.35
C PRO A 145 -14.83 -9.14 6.91
N ILE A 146 -14.46 -8.67 8.11
CA ILE A 146 -14.65 -7.27 8.51
C ILE A 146 -13.38 -6.52 8.10
N VAL A 147 -13.28 -6.09 6.83
CA VAL A 147 -12.45 -4.95 6.36
C VAL A 147 -13.00 -4.49 5.01
N VAL A 148 -13.09 -3.17 4.83
CA VAL A 148 -13.55 -2.42 3.65
C VAL A 148 -13.08 -3.04 2.33
N ALA A 149 -14.04 -3.41 1.49
CA ALA A 149 -13.86 -4.05 0.21
C ALA A 149 -13.32 -3.10 -0.89
N LEU A 150 -12.39 -3.61 -1.69
CA LEU A 150 -12.56 -3.63 -3.15
C LEU A 150 -12.28 -5.06 -3.60
N GLN A 151 -13.33 -5.72 -4.07
CA GLN A 151 -13.43 -7.17 -4.26
C GLN A 151 -12.85 -7.61 -5.60
N PHE A 152 -11.99 -8.63 -5.58
CA PHE A 152 -11.75 -9.54 -6.70
C PHE A 152 -11.98 -10.96 -6.22
N GLU A 153 -12.67 -11.76 -7.05
CA GLU A 153 -13.11 -13.12 -6.73
C GLU A 153 -11.98 -14.01 -6.17
N GLY A 154 -12.08 -14.36 -4.89
CA GLY A 154 -11.32 -15.45 -4.27
C GLY A 154 -9.91 -15.14 -3.76
N PHE A 155 -9.32 -13.97 -4.05
CA PHE A 155 -8.04 -13.54 -3.48
C PHE A 155 -8.06 -12.04 -3.19
N SER A 156 -7.97 -11.66 -1.92
CA SER A 156 -7.86 -10.25 -1.51
C SER A 156 -6.45 -9.71 -1.80
N VAL A 157 -6.25 -9.28 -3.05
CA VAL A 157 -5.04 -8.60 -3.55
C VAL A 157 -5.30 -7.10 -3.58
N TYR A 158 -4.60 -6.33 -2.75
CA TYR A 158 -4.69 -4.86 -2.77
C TYR A 158 -3.43 -4.27 -3.38
N PHE A 159 -3.58 -3.60 -4.52
CA PHE A 159 -2.56 -2.69 -5.04
C PHE A 159 -2.70 -1.35 -4.33
N VAL A 160 -1.79 -1.07 -3.41
CA VAL A 160 -1.67 0.23 -2.79
C VAL A 160 -0.60 0.99 -3.55
N GLN A 161 -1.03 1.85 -4.48
CA GLN A 161 -0.14 2.87 -5.01
C GLN A 161 0.08 3.90 -3.92
N PHE A 162 1.31 3.94 -3.41
CA PHE A 162 1.73 5.02 -2.57
C PHE A 162 2.11 6.23 -3.42
N ARG A 163 1.49 7.37 -3.14
CA ARG A 163 1.64 8.59 -3.94
C ARG A 163 2.77 9.46 -3.41
N CYS A 164 3.53 10.13 -4.28
CA CYS A 164 4.45 11.21 -3.89
C CYS A 164 3.70 12.39 -3.26
#